data_AF-A0A1A9CWD0-F1
#
_entry.id   AF-A0A1A9CWD0-F1
#
_cell.length_a   1.000
_cell.length_b   1.000
_cell.length_c   1.000
_cell.angle_alpha   90.00
_cell.angle_beta   90.00
_cell.angle_gamma   90.00
#
_symmetry.space_group_name_H-M   'P 1'
#
loop_
_entity.id
_entity.type
_entity.pdbx_description
1 polymer ?
#
loop_
_entity_poly.entity_id
_entity_poly.type
_entity_poly.pdbx_seq_one_letter_code
_entity_poly.pdbx_strand_id
1 'polypeptide(L)'
;MAGRDGAERDGAAKDPAGRETAGRETVGWETAGRDGAAGDPAGGGPPGPDLAELRLRLADFASARDWGRYHTPKNLVAALSVEASELLEIFQWLTPEQSSRVMEDAAGAHRVEDEVADVLAYLLQFCEVLGIDPLAALAAKIERNETRFPVPDRTDCRHRHSSE
;
A
#
# COMPACT_ATOMS: atom_id res chain seq x y z
N MET A 1 -10.56 -40.65 70.79
CA MET A 1 -9.54 -41.10 69.83
C MET A 1 -10.02 -40.67 68.44
N ALA A 2 -9.18 -39.95 67.72
CA ALA A 2 -9.49 -39.23 66.49
C ALA A 2 -9.74 -40.15 65.27
N GLY A 3 -10.38 -39.61 64.24
CA GLY A 3 -10.47 -40.20 62.90
C GLY A 3 -11.59 -39.58 62.06
N ARG A 4 -11.25 -38.54 61.28
CA ARG A 4 -12.05 -37.99 60.16
C ARG A 4 -11.74 -38.77 58.87
N ASP A 5 -12.57 -38.50 57.85
CA ASP A 5 -12.36 -38.61 56.38
C ASP A 5 -13.35 -39.62 55.75
N GLY A 6 -14.05 -39.36 54.65
CA GLY A 6 -14.21 -38.22 53.74
C GLY A 6 -15.46 -38.55 52.89
N ALA A 7 -16.39 -37.61 52.69
CA ALA A 7 -16.52 -36.80 51.48
C ALA A 7 -16.93 -37.57 50.21
N GLU A 8 -18.20 -37.40 49.80
CA GLU A 8 -18.54 -37.24 48.39
C GLU A 8 -19.77 -36.32 48.28
N ARG A 9 -19.61 -35.19 47.56
CA ARG A 9 -20.63 -34.18 47.33
C ARG A 9 -20.94 -34.15 45.84
N ASP A 10 -22.23 -34.21 45.53
CA ASP A 10 -22.81 -33.80 44.25
C ASP A 10 -22.47 -32.35 43.92
N GLY A 11 -22.23 -32.07 42.64
CA GLY A 11 -22.04 -30.71 42.15
C GLY A 11 -21.83 -30.63 40.65
N ALA A 12 -22.94 -30.66 39.90
CA ALA A 12 -22.97 -30.27 38.49
C ALA A 12 -22.61 -28.78 38.35
N ALA A 13 -21.56 -28.47 37.60
CA ALA A 13 -21.17 -27.10 37.28
C ALA A 13 -21.91 -26.61 36.02
N LYS A 14 -22.64 -25.51 36.16
CA LYS A 14 -23.22 -24.71 35.07
C LYS A 14 -22.20 -23.72 34.53
N ASP A 15 -22.23 -23.52 33.21
CA ASP A 15 -21.46 -22.53 32.45
C ASP A 15 -21.95 -21.09 32.77
N PRO A 16 -21.05 -20.13 33.10
CA PRO A 16 -21.43 -18.79 33.54
C PRO A 16 -21.41 -17.69 32.45
N ALA A 17 -21.47 -18.02 31.15
CA ALA A 17 -21.46 -16.99 30.11
C ALA A 17 -22.57 -17.20 29.06
N GLY A 18 -23.80 -16.79 29.41
CA GLY A 18 -24.92 -16.69 28.48
C GLY A 18 -24.68 -15.64 27.38
N ARG A 19 -24.01 -16.05 26.29
CA ARG A 19 -24.01 -15.33 25.01
C ARG A 19 -24.18 -16.29 23.84
N GLU A 20 -25.20 -15.94 23.07
CA GLU A 20 -25.67 -16.54 21.82
C GLU A 20 -24.56 -16.54 20.75
N THR A 21 -24.34 -17.69 20.11
CA THR A 21 -23.43 -17.80 18.96
C THR A 21 -24.18 -17.43 17.69
N ALA A 22 -24.10 -16.16 17.30
CA ALA A 22 -24.56 -15.71 16.00
C ALA A 22 -23.62 -16.27 14.91
N GLY A 23 -24.19 -17.04 13.98
CA GLY A 23 -23.52 -17.54 12.79
C GLY A 23 -22.94 -16.38 11.98
N ARG A 24 -21.65 -16.48 11.65
CA ARG A 24 -20.97 -15.49 10.82
C ARG A 24 -21.14 -15.91 9.37
N GLU A 25 -22.09 -15.26 8.69
CA GLU A 25 -22.31 -15.40 7.26
C GLU A 25 -21.05 -14.97 6.49
N THR A 26 -20.63 -15.82 5.57
CA THR A 26 -19.58 -15.57 4.59
C THR A 26 -20.12 -14.63 3.52
N VAL A 27 -19.60 -13.41 3.43
CA VAL A 27 -19.91 -12.52 2.31
C VAL A 27 -18.97 -12.87 1.17
N GLY A 28 -19.52 -13.55 0.16
CA GLY A 28 -18.86 -13.79 -1.12
C GLY A 28 -18.81 -12.51 -1.93
N TRP A 29 -17.63 -12.16 -2.45
CA TRP A 29 -17.51 -11.12 -3.45
C TRP A 29 -17.80 -11.77 -4.81
N GLU A 30 -19.04 -11.65 -5.26
CA GLU A 30 -19.41 -12.02 -6.62
C GLU A 30 -18.81 -11.02 -7.62
N THR A 31 -18.15 -11.60 -8.62
CA THR A 31 -17.56 -10.94 -9.78
C THR A 31 -18.61 -10.20 -10.60
N ALA A 32 -18.44 -8.88 -10.78
CA ALA A 32 -19.22 -8.11 -11.72
C ALA A 32 -18.30 -7.39 -12.73
N GLY A 33 -18.45 -7.79 -14.00
CA GLY A 33 -18.35 -6.87 -15.14
C GLY A 33 -16.96 -6.57 -15.69
N ARG A 34 -16.39 -7.53 -16.43
CA ARG A 34 -15.62 -7.22 -17.64
C ARG A 34 -16.56 -6.50 -18.63
N ASP A 35 -16.12 -5.38 -19.22
CA ASP A 35 -16.17 -5.15 -20.68
C ASP A 35 -15.62 -3.75 -21.08
N GLY A 36 -14.73 -3.76 -22.09
CA GLY A 36 -14.31 -2.60 -22.91
C GLY A 36 -13.04 -1.88 -22.41
N ALA A 37 -11.92 -1.77 -23.14
CA ALA A 37 -11.76 -1.69 -24.58
C ALA A 37 -10.40 -2.26 -25.05
N ALA A 38 -10.45 -2.91 -26.21
CA ALA A 38 -9.30 -3.42 -26.94
C ALA A 38 -8.39 -2.28 -27.43
N GLY A 39 -7.11 -2.35 -27.06
CA GLY A 39 -6.01 -1.62 -27.70
C GLY A 39 -5.11 -2.63 -28.43
N ASP A 40 -4.78 -2.30 -29.67
CA ASP A 40 -4.00 -3.00 -30.70
C ASP A 40 -2.94 -4.05 -30.27
N PRO A 41 -2.86 -5.24 -30.90
CA PRO A 41 -1.84 -6.26 -30.61
C PRO A 41 -0.60 -6.05 -31.50
N ALA A 42 0.26 -5.10 -31.15
CA ALA A 42 1.57 -4.95 -31.78
C ALA A 42 2.65 -4.67 -30.73
N GLY A 43 3.06 -5.73 -30.03
CA GLY A 43 4.11 -5.69 -29.00
C GLY A 43 3.90 -6.74 -27.92
N GLY A 44 3.78 -8.03 -28.32
CA GLY A 44 3.36 -9.14 -27.46
C GLY A 44 4.41 -9.61 -26.46
N GLY A 45 4.80 -8.75 -25.52
CA GLY A 45 5.16 -9.21 -24.18
C GLY A 45 3.89 -9.44 -23.37
N PRO A 46 3.90 -10.34 -22.35
CA PRO A 46 2.82 -10.32 -21.38
C PRO A 46 2.68 -8.90 -20.81
N PRO A 47 1.46 -8.41 -20.55
CA PRO A 47 1.31 -7.14 -19.83
C PRO A 47 2.15 -7.23 -18.55
N GLY A 48 2.88 -6.17 -18.24
CA GLY A 48 3.67 -6.09 -17.01
C GLY A 48 2.82 -6.41 -15.78
N PRO A 49 3.44 -6.77 -14.65
CA PRO A 49 2.71 -7.20 -13.46
C PRO A 49 1.71 -6.13 -13.02
N ASP A 50 0.49 -6.55 -12.73
CA ASP A 50 -0.56 -5.66 -12.23
C ASP A 50 -0.29 -5.27 -10.77
N LEU A 51 -0.64 -4.06 -10.36
CA LEU A 51 -0.42 -3.59 -9.00
C LEU A 51 -1.16 -4.46 -7.97
N ALA A 52 -2.34 -4.96 -8.33
CA ALA A 52 -3.09 -5.89 -7.49
C ALA A 52 -2.34 -7.22 -7.33
N GLU A 53 -1.71 -7.73 -8.39
CA GLU A 53 -0.89 -8.94 -8.36
C GLU A 53 0.35 -8.74 -7.47
N LEU A 54 1.05 -7.61 -7.61
CA LEU A 54 2.20 -7.28 -6.77
C LEU A 54 1.84 -7.18 -5.30
N ARG A 55 0.70 -6.54 -4.98
CA ARG A 55 0.19 -6.44 -3.60
C ARG A 55 -0.12 -7.82 -3.01
N LEU A 56 -0.75 -8.71 -3.78
CA LEU A 56 -1.00 -10.07 -3.36
C LEU A 56 0.30 -10.83 -3.09
N ARG A 57 1.28 -10.73 -4.00
CA ARG A 57 2.60 -11.35 -3.82
C ARG A 57 3.33 -10.85 -2.58
N LEU A 58 3.22 -9.57 -2.24
CA LEU A 58 3.77 -9.01 -0.99
C LEU A 58 3.06 -9.57 0.25
N ALA A 59 1.73 -9.67 0.21
CA ALA A 59 0.95 -10.24 1.30
C ALA A 59 1.31 -11.72 1.53
N ASP A 60 1.43 -12.51 0.45
CA ASP A 60 1.85 -13.91 0.51
C ASP A 60 3.27 -14.05 1.04
N PHE A 61 4.18 -13.18 0.60
CA PHE A 61 5.58 -13.16 1.07
C PHE A 61 5.67 -12.91 2.58
N ALA A 62 4.87 -11.97 3.10
CA ALA A 62 4.82 -11.64 4.52
C ALA A 62 4.15 -12.76 5.34
N SER A 63 3.06 -13.33 4.82
CA SER A 63 2.34 -14.44 5.46
C SER A 63 3.22 -15.67 5.61
N ALA A 64 3.97 -16.03 4.56
CA ALA A 64 4.91 -17.16 4.57
C ALA A 64 6.02 -17.04 5.64
N ARG A 65 6.25 -15.84 6.19
CA ARG A 65 7.26 -15.56 7.22
C ARG A 65 6.66 -15.18 8.57
N ASP A 66 5.34 -15.24 8.71
CA ASP A 66 4.61 -14.78 9.90
C ASP A 66 4.95 -13.31 10.27
N TRP A 67 5.16 -12.46 9.24
CA TRP A 67 5.51 -11.05 9.45
C TRP A 67 4.31 -10.16 9.76
N GLY A 68 3.08 -10.67 9.60
CA GLY A 68 1.86 -9.94 9.90
C GLY A 68 1.83 -9.32 11.30
N ARG A 69 2.46 -9.96 12.29
CA ARG A 69 2.60 -9.43 13.67
C ARG A 69 3.42 -8.14 13.78
N TYR A 70 4.29 -7.86 12.82
CA TYR A 70 5.14 -6.66 12.78
C TYR A 70 4.54 -5.55 11.91
N HIS A 71 3.57 -5.89 11.05
CA HIS A 71 2.92 -5.00 10.09
C HIS A 71 1.83 -4.13 10.75
N THR A 72 2.16 -3.48 11.86
CA THR A 72 1.28 -2.44 12.41
C THR A 72 1.37 -1.17 11.55
N PRO A 73 0.31 -0.34 11.45
CA PRO A 73 0.37 0.90 10.68
C PRO A 73 1.53 1.81 11.08
N LYS A 74 1.85 1.87 12.39
CA LYS A 74 2.99 2.63 12.92
C LYS A 74 4.33 2.12 12.39
N ASN A 75 4.53 0.81 12.36
CA ASN A 75 5.79 0.24 11.90
C ASN A 75 5.95 0.40 10.39
N LEU A 76 4.86 0.18 9.64
CA LEU A 76 4.89 0.29 8.17
C LEU A 76 5.14 1.73 7.71
N VAL A 77 4.51 2.73 8.32
CA VAL A 77 4.80 4.13 7.97
C VAL A 77 6.21 4.56 8.38
N ALA A 78 6.77 3.98 9.46
CA ALA A 78 8.15 4.22 9.84
C ALA A 78 9.12 3.59 8.83
N ALA A 79 8.90 2.34 8.42
CA ALA A 79 9.69 1.67 7.39
C ALA A 79 9.63 2.43 6.05
N LEU A 80 8.43 2.81 5.61
CA LEU A 80 8.23 3.65 4.42
C LEU A 80 9.08 4.94 4.47
N SER A 81 9.16 5.59 5.63
CA SER A 81 9.99 6.79 5.80
C SER A 81 11.48 6.50 5.74
N VAL A 82 11.92 5.31 6.15
CA VAL A 82 13.32 4.88 6.05
C VAL A 82 13.67 4.68 4.58
N GLU A 83 12.90 3.90 3.82
CA GLU A 83 13.21 3.66 2.39
C GLU A 83 13.16 4.94 1.56
N ALA A 84 12.24 5.87 1.87
CA ALA A 84 12.23 7.18 1.23
C ALA A 84 13.51 7.99 1.53
N SER A 85 14.12 7.76 2.69
CA SER A 85 15.38 8.39 3.09
C SER A 85 16.59 7.69 2.48
N GLU A 86 16.53 6.37 2.27
CA GLU A 86 17.55 5.60 1.52
C GLU A 86 17.56 6.03 0.03
N LEU A 87 16.38 6.21 -0.58
CA LEU A 87 16.26 6.84 -1.90
C LEU A 87 16.91 8.22 -1.95
N LEU A 88 16.65 9.07 -0.95
CA LEU A 88 17.23 10.41 -0.86
C LEU A 88 18.77 10.36 -0.74
N GLU A 89 19.30 9.39 -0.01
CA GLU A 89 20.74 9.22 0.26
C GLU A 89 21.56 9.09 -1.02
N ILE A 90 20.98 8.48 -2.07
CA ILE A 90 21.59 8.38 -3.40
C ILE A 90 21.87 9.76 -4.01
N PHE A 91 21.01 10.74 -3.75
CA PHE A 91 21.07 12.06 -4.40
C PHE A 91 21.75 13.14 -3.54
N GLN A 92 21.96 12.88 -2.25
CA GLN A 92 22.26 13.92 -1.25
C GLN A 92 23.51 14.78 -1.55
N TRP A 93 24.49 14.24 -2.28
CA TRP A 93 25.75 14.92 -2.63
C TRP A 93 25.89 15.25 -4.12
N LEU A 94 24.86 14.99 -4.94
CA LEU A 94 24.91 15.22 -6.37
C LEU A 94 24.60 16.68 -6.72
N THR A 95 25.28 17.24 -7.72
CA THR A 95 24.82 18.48 -8.36
C THR A 95 23.54 18.22 -9.17
N PRO A 96 22.76 19.26 -9.52
CA PRO A 96 21.58 19.10 -10.37
C PRO A 96 21.85 18.39 -11.71
N GLU A 97 23.02 18.64 -12.31
CA GLU A 97 23.42 18.00 -13.56
C GLU A 97 23.78 16.53 -13.36
N GLN A 98 24.37 16.17 -12.22
CA GLN A 98 24.69 14.80 -11.87
C GLN A 98 23.44 14.01 -11.50
N SER A 99 22.53 14.58 -10.71
CA SER A 99 21.27 13.92 -10.31
C SER A 99 20.40 13.60 -11.52
N SER A 100 20.36 14.49 -12.51
CA SER A 100 19.63 14.27 -13.77
C SER A 100 20.20 13.13 -14.63
N ARG A 101 21.46 12.74 -14.40
CA ARG A 101 22.16 11.66 -15.12
C ARG A 101 22.42 10.43 -14.25
N VAL A 102 21.82 10.34 -13.05
CA VAL A 102 22.04 9.22 -12.11
C VAL A 102 21.77 7.86 -12.75
N MET A 103 20.81 7.80 -13.69
CA MET A 103 20.41 6.58 -14.39
C MET A 103 21.38 6.16 -15.51
N GLU A 104 22.34 7.02 -15.89
CA GLU A 104 23.38 6.67 -16.88
C GLU A 104 24.49 5.81 -16.27
N ASP A 105 24.69 5.91 -14.95
CA ASP A 105 25.56 5.01 -14.19
C ASP A 105 24.77 3.76 -13.77
N ALA A 106 25.25 2.58 -14.16
CA ALA A 106 24.55 1.32 -13.90
C ALA A 106 24.38 1.03 -12.40
N ALA A 107 25.36 1.43 -11.56
CA ALA A 107 25.27 1.24 -10.12
C ALA A 107 24.25 2.21 -9.50
N GLY A 108 24.29 3.49 -9.88
CA GLY A 108 23.30 4.49 -9.49
C GLY A 108 21.88 4.10 -9.90
N ALA A 109 21.68 3.66 -11.15
CA ALA A 109 20.39 3.21 -11.67
C ALA A 109 19.80 2.06 -10.84
N HIS A 110 20.58 1.01 -10.59
CA HIS A 110 20.13 -0.14 -9.80
C HIS A 110 19.70 0.27 -8.40
N ARG A 111 20.48 1.12 -7.72
CA ARG A 111 20.11 1.62 -6.39
C ARG A 111 18.80 2.40 -6.43
N VAL A 112 18.62 3.31 -7.39
CA VAL A 112 17.38 4.08 -7.52
C VAL A 112 16.18 3.15 -7.74
N GLU A 113 16.33 2.13 -8.60
CA GLU A 113 15.27 1.15 -8.86
C GLU A 113 14.88 0.36 -7.62
N ASP A 114 15.86 -0.12 -6.84
CA ASP A 114 15.64 -0.84 -5.59
C ASP A 114 14.89 0.03 -4.57
N GLU A 115 15.38 1.24 -4.29
CA GLU A 115 14.77 2.09 -3.27
C GLU A 115 13.36 2.57 -3.67
N VAL A 116 13.12 2.80 -4.97
CA VAL A 116 11.77 3.10 -5.48
C VAL A 116 10.84 1.90 -5.28
N ALA A 117 11.33 0.69 -5.53
CA ALA A 117 10.56 -0.53 -5.32
C ALA A 117 10.24 -0.75 -3.83
N ASP A 118 11.19 -0.48 -2.93
CA ASP A 118 11.00 -0.63 -1.48
C ASP A 118 10.02 0.40 -0.91
N VAL A 119 10.12 1.66 -1.34
CA VAL A 119 9.12 2.70 -1.02
C VAL A 119 7.72 2.26 -1.47
N LEU A 120 7.58 1.75 -2.70
CA LEU A 120 6.31 1.27 -3.20
C LEU A 120 5.81 0.06 -2.41
N ALA A 121 6.68 -0.90 -2.11
CA ALA A 121 6.32 -2.11 -1.38
C ALA A 121 5.78 -1.80 0.02
N TYR A 122 6.42 -0.91 0.77
CA TYR A 122 5.92 -0.51 2.09
C TYR A 122 4.65 0.33 2.02
N LEU A 123 4.50 1.19 1.01
CA LEU A 123 3.25 1.92 0.79
C LEU A 123 2.08 0.97 0.52
N LEU A 124 2.27 -0.05 -0.33
CA LEU A 124 1.24 -1.04 -0.62
C LEU A 124 0.86 -1.85 0.62
N GLN A 125 1.83 -2.29 1.41
CA GLN A 125 1.58 -3.02 2.66
C GLN A 125 0.88 -2.14 3.70
N PHE A 126 1.24 -0.86 3.79
CA PHE A 126 0.57 0.13 4.65
C PHE A 126 -0.89 0.32 4.24
N CYS A 127 -1.14 0.48 2.94
CA CYS A 127 -2.49 0.58 2.39
C CYS A 127 -3.32 -0.67 2.66
N GLU A 128 -2.74 -1.86 2.52
CA GLU A 128 -3.41 -3.13 2.79
C GLU A 128 -3.91 -3.23 4.23
N VAL A 129 -3.05 -2.92 5.21
CA VAL A 129 -3.41 -2.98 6.64
C VAL A 129 -4.49 -1.95 7.02
N LEU A 130 -4.57 -0.83 6.30
CA LEU A 130 -5.59 0.21 6.53
C LEU A 130 -6.83 0.08 5.63
N GLY A 131 -6.86 -0.88 4.69
CA GLY A 131 -7.95 -1.02 3.73
C GLY A 131 -8.06 0.15 2.74
N ILE A 132 -6.93 0.76 2.37
CA ILE A 132 -6.87 1.86 1.40
C ILE A 132 -6.59 1.28 0.01
N ASP A 133 -7.39 1.67 -0.98
CA ASP A 133 -7.03 1.48 -2.39
C ASP A 133 -6.13 2.65 -2.84
N PRO A 134 -4.84 2.41 -3.11
CA PRO A 134 -3.91 3.48 -3.49
C PRO A 134 -4.24 4.09 -4.86
N LEU A 135 -4.78 3.32 -5.81
CA LEU A 135 -5.11 3.83 -7.14
C LEU A 135 -6.34 4.72 -7.08
N ALA A 136 -7.39 4.29 -6.37
CA ALA A 136 -8.57 5.13 -6.15
C ALA A 136 -8.21 6.41 -5.37
N ALA A 137 -7.35 6.29 -4.35
CA ALA A 137 -6.89 7.44 -3.56
C ALA A 137 -6.11 8.46 -4.41
N LEU A 138 -5.21 7.98 -5.28
CA LEU A 138 -4.44 8.82 -6.19
C LEU A 138 -5.32 9.48 -7.26
N ALA A 139 -6.23 8.73 -7.89
CA ALA A 139 -7.17 9.27 -8.87
C ALA A 139 -7.99 10.42 -8.27
N ALA A 140 -8.60 10.20 -7.10
CA ALA A 140 -9.34 11.26 -6.40
C ALA A 140 -8.45 12.46 -6.02
N LYS A 141 -7.16 12.23 -5.75
CA LYS A 141 -6.20 13.30 -5.44
C LYS A 141 -5.82 14.12 -6.68
N ILE A 142 -5.70 13.50 -7.84
CA ILE A 142 -5.42 14.17 -9.12
C ILE A 142 -6.57 15.12 -9.46
N GLU A 143 -7.81 14.66 -9.43
CA GLU A 143 -9.01 15.50 -9.69
C GLU A 143 -9.04 16.77 -8.80
N ARG A 144 -8.74 16.60 -7.51
CA ARG A 144 -8.63 17.73 -6.56
C ARG A 144 -7.48 18.67 -6.90
N ASN A 145 -6.36 18.14 -7.39
CA ASN A 145 -5.19 18.94 -7.74
C ASN A 145 -5.42 19.74 -9.03
N GLU A 146 -6.08 19.17 -10.04
CA GLU A 146 -6.44 19.86 -11.29
C GLU A 146 -7.37 21.05 -11.02
N THR A 147 -8.32 20.88 -10.10
CA THR A 147 -9.18 21.98 -9.65
C THR A 147 -8.41 23.04 -8.86
N ARG A 148 -7.45 22.63 -8.02
CA ARG A 148 -6.65 23.55 -7.17
C ARG A 148 -5.60 24.33 -7.98
N PHE A 149 -5.07 23.73 -9.04
CA PHE A 149 -3.99 24.27 -9.86
C PHE A 149 -4.37 24.19 -11.35
N PRO A 150 -5.30 25.03 -11.82
CA PRO A 150 -5.72 25.01 -13.21
C PRO A 150 -4.59 25.42 -14.14
N VAL A 151 -4.59 24.88 -15.36
CA VAL A 151 -3.67 25.32 -16.42
C VAL A 151 -3.95 26.81 -16.70
N PRO A 152 -2.92 27.69 -16.67
CA PRO A 152 -3.12 29.09 -17.00
C PRO A 152 -3.70 29.23 -18.40
N ASP A 153 -4.74 30.04 -18.54
CA ASP A 153 -5.31 30.29 -19.85
C ASP A 153 -4.27 31.04 -20.71
N ARG A 154 -3.92 30.46 -21.87
CA ARG A 154 -2.90 31.02 -22.77
C ARG A 154 -3.27 32.42 -23.28
N THR A 155 -4.54 32.81 -23.16
CA THR A 155 -5.07 34.12 -23.55
C THR A 155 -4.69 35.25 -22.58
N ASP A 156 -4.32 34.95 -21.32
CA ASP A 156 -4.00 35.97 -20.31
C ASP A 156 -2.58 36.57 -20.47
N CYS A 157 -1.68 35.88 -21.20
CA CYS A 157 -0.35 36.40 -21.52
C CYS A 157 -0.34 37.48 -22.60
N ARG A 158 -1.43 37.65 -23.38
CA ARG A 158 -1.48 38.64 -24.47
C ARG A 158 -1.86 40.06 -24.01
N HIS A 159 -2.32 40.25 -22.77
CA HIS A 159 -2.72 41.56 -22.27
C HIS A 159 -1.72 42.27 -21.36
N ARG A 160 -0.50 41.72 -21.17
CA ARG A 160 0.53 42.33 -20.32
C ARG A 160 1.66 43.03 -21.10
N HIS A 161 1.36 43.55 -22.29
CA HIS A 161 2.24 44.45 -23.04
C HIS A 161 1.42 45.53 -23.77
N SER A 162 0.81 46.43 -23.01
CA SER A 162 0.44 47.77 -23.50
C SER A 162 0.04 48.62 -22.32
N SER A 163 0.94 49.48 -21.86
CA SER A 163 0.72 50.90 -21.54
C SER A 163 2.03 51.45 -20.97
N GLU A 164 2.62 52.32 -21.79
CA GLU A 164 3.58 53.42 -21.57
C GLU A 164 4.23 53.63 -20.18
#